data_AF-A0A2A4U439-F1
#
_entry.id   AF-A0A2A4U439-F1
#
_cell.length_a   1.000
_cell.length_b   1.000
_cell.length_c   1.000
_cell.angle_alpha   90.00
_cell.angle_beta   90.00
_cell.angle_gamma   90.00
#
_symmetry.space_group_name_H-M   'P 1'
#
loop_
_entity.id
_entity.type
_entity.pdbx_description
1 polymer ?
#
loop_
_entity_poly.entity_id
_entity_poly.type
_entity_poly.pdbx_seq_one_letter_code
_entity_poly.pdbx_strand_id
1 'polypeptide(L)'
;MRWCRARSVWLWSALAATLCCSHNAVAQVSIEAVRSRAAFSLSGSRYMPVPVMGPTAGLRSARLLIEVHEAAKRGHQPLDYRTARKMMYSRTDNVMLNGRRGVWTAYSEIFVPGTSDSGSAYKENGDQNGDGFVDSKGINAEHTWPQSFFKKRGPMRSDLHHLMPTFMHVNSMRGRLPFGPVSNNSVNYGTRSGARRGGGSFEPPDSAKGRVARSMLYFFTRYLGTNILPRDFVQSFWNSRIELFLAWNRAYPPSAFERWRNSQVAAVQGNRNPFIDNPSLADAIGSDAFRLSARFSTYAKSEIHPIR
;
A
#
# COMPACT_ATOMS: atom_id res chain seq x y z
N MET A 1 18.25 -63.82 3.04
CA MET A 1 17.32 -63.73 4.21
C MET A 1 17.80 -62.53 5.03
N ARG A 2 17.11 -61.42 5.26
CA ARG A 2 15.68 -61.11 5.46
C ARG A 2 15.25 -59.89 4.63
N TRP A 3 13.96 -59.83 4.32
CA TRP A 3 13.24 -58.71 3.72
C TRP A 3 12.73 -57.73 4.80
N CYS A 4 12.61 -56.43 4.49
CA CYS A 4 11.33 -55.68 4.63
C CYS A 4 11.36 -54.28 3.97
N ARG A 5 10.17 -53.86 3.53
CA ARG A 5 9.79 -52.75 2.62
C ARG A 5 9.72 -51.34 3.26
N ALA A 6 9.51 -50.36 2.37
CA ALA A 6 8.66 -49.14 2.46
C ALA A 6 9.39 -47.80 2.69
N ARG A 7 8.95 -46.62 2.23
CA ARG A 7 7.92 -46.13 1.27
C ARG A 7 8.31 -44.67 0.97
N SER A 8 7.86 -44.14 -0.16
CA SER A 8 7.87 -42.73 -0.56
C SER A 8 7.12 -41.81 0.42
N VAL A 9 7.57 -40.55 0.62
CA VAL A 9 6.78 -39.29 0.75
C VAL A 9 7.72 -38.06 0.65
N TRP A 10 7.18 -37.02 0.01
CA TRP A 10 7.63 -35.63 -0.20
C TRP A 10 8.15 -34.87 1.04
N LEU A 11 9.04 -33.87 0.86
CA LEU A 11 8.77 -32.43 1.07
C LEU A 11 10.05 -31.56 1.02
N TRP A 12 9.82 -30.35 0.50
CA TRP A 12 10.56 -29.10 0.49
C TRP A 12 11.67 -28.81 1.52
N SER A 13 12.55 -27.91 1.07
CA SER A 13 13.31 -26.87 1.80
C SER A 13 14.76 -27.17 2.21
N ALA A 14 15.67 -26.32 1.71
CA ALA A 14 16.88 -25.90 2.42
C ALA A 14 17.41 -24.58 1.83
N LEU A 15 16.99 -23.48 2.44
CA LEU A 15 17.76 -22.23 2.51
C LEU A 15 18.80 -22.43 3.62
N ALA A 16 20.10 -22.30 3.34
CA ALA A 16 21.13 -21.93 4.32
C ALA A 16 22.51 -21.79 3.67
N ALA A 17 23.34 -20.95 4.31
CA ALA A 17 24.75 -20.61 4.04
C ALA A 17 24.95 -19.52 2.97
N THR A 18 25.49 -18.35 3.29
CA THR A 18 26.77 -18.20 3.99
C THR A 18 26.84 -16.86 4.73
N LEU A 19 27.04 -16.87 6.05
CA LEU A 19 27.56 -15.74 6.81
C LEU A 19 29.07 -15.95 6.99
N CYS A 20 29.88 -15.00 6.56
CA CYS A 20 31.28 -14.90 6.97
C CYS A 20 31.52 -13.54 7.65
N CYS A 21 32.38 -13.57 8.66
CA CYS A 21 32.57 -12.59 9.72
C CYS A 21 33.00 -11.18 9.29
N SER A 22 32.53 -10.16 10.00
CA SER A 22 33.34 -8.98 10.33
C SER A 22 32.80 -8.29 11.58
N HIS A 23 33.67 -8.13 12.58
CA HIS A 23 33.41 -7.44 13.84
C HIS A 23 33.20 -5.93 13.62
N ASN A 24 32.02 -5.42 13.98
CA ASN A 24 31.82 -4.07 14.48
C ASN A 24 30.49 -4.03 15.25
N ALA A 25 30.58 -3.84 16.56
CA ALA A 25 29.43 -3.75 17.46
C ALA A 25 28.74 -2.39 17.32
N VAL A 26 28.05 -2.19 16.19
CA VAL A 26 26.91 -1.29 16.07
C VAL A 26 25.82 -2.17 15.49
N ALA A 27 24.75 -2.37 16.26
CA ALA A 27 23.66 -3.31 15.95
C ALA A 27 23.29 -3.27 14.45
N GLN A 28 23.77 -4.26 13.69
CA GLN A 28 23.36 -4.46 12.31
C GLN A 28 21.95 -5.01 12.34
N VAL A 29 20.97 -4.11 12.29
CA VAL A 29 19.60 -4.47 11.97
C VAL A 29 19.64 -5.20 10.62
N SER A 30 19.13 -6.44 10.58
CA SER A 30 19.14 -7.22 9.35
C SER A 30 18.33 -6.51 8.26
N ILE A 31 18.81 -6.59 7.01
CA ILE A 31 18.10 -6.05 5.83
C ILE A 31 16.66 -6.58 5.78
N GLU A 32 16.42 -7.80 6.25
CA GLU A 32 15.10 -8.41 6.32
C GLU A 32 14.19 -7.79 7.40
N ALA A 33 14.75 -7.40 8.56
CA ALA A 33 14.00 -6.64 9.57
C ALA A 33 13.64 -5.23 9.08
N VAL A 34 14.48 -4.64 8.23
CA VAL A 34 14.21 -3.36 7.58
C VAL A 34 13.15 -3.50 6.47
N ARG A 35 13.25 -4.54 5.62
CA ARG A 35 12.26 -4.87 4.58
C ARG A 35 10.89 -5.19 5.17
N SER A 36 10.85 -5.95 6.26
CA SER A 36 9.62 -6.24 7.02
C SER A 36 9.15 -5.07 7.91
N ARG A 37 9.94 -3.99 7.99
CA ARG A 37 9.70 -2.79 8.82
C ARG A 37 9.62 -3.09 10.32
N ALA A 38 10.11 -4.24 10.75
CA ALA A 38 10.20 -4.65 12.16
C ALA A 38 11.22 -3.80 12.94
N ALA A 39 12.18 -3.19 12.25
CA ALA A 39 13.21 -2.36 12.85
C ALA A 39 12.77 -0.94 13.24
N PHE A 40 11.56 -0.52 12.87
CA PHE A 40 11.08 0.83 13.20
C PHE A 40 10.66 0.92 14.66
N SER A 41 11.12 1.96 15.35
CA SER A 41 10.54 2.37 16.63
C SER A 41 9.26 3.15 16.35
N LEU A 42 8.13 2.46 16.52
CA LEU A 42 6.78 2.96 16.27
C LEU A 42 6.17 3.52 17.56
N SER A 43 6.50 4.77 17.91
CA SER A 43 5.96 5.44 19.10
C SER A 43 4.82 6.42 18.76
N GLY A 44 4.05 6.86 19.76
CA GLY A 44 3.15 8.00 19.64
C GLY A 44 1.78 7.75 19.00
N SER A 45 1.23 6.54 19.08
CA SER A 45 -0.18 6.31 18.73
C SER A 45 -1.00 6.09 19.99
N ARG A 46 -1.97 6.96 20.28
CA ARG A 46 -3.16 6.48 20.99
C ARG A 46 -3.81 5.44 20.07
N TYR A 47 -4.06 4.24 20.57
CA TYR A 47 -4.81 3.25 19.80
C TYR A 47 -6.20 3.85 19.58
N MET A 48 -6.49 4.25 18.34
CA MET A 48 -7.85 4.61 17.95
C MET A 48 -8.58 3.30 17.72
N PRO A 49 -9.62 2.98 18.51
CA PRO A 49 -10.34 1.73 18.38
C PRO A 49 -10.81 1.57 16.93
N VAL A 50 -10.64 0.36 16.40
CA VAL A 50 -11.20 -0.01 15.10
C VAL A 50 -12.69 0.35 15.14
N PRO A 51 -13.20 1.22 14.24
CA PRO A 51 -14.61 1.51 14.20
C PRO A 51 -15.36 0.18 14.13
N VAL A 52 -16.27 -0.05 15.07
CA VAL A 52 -17.10 -1.26 15.09
C VAL A 52 -17.82 -1.29 13.75
N MET A 53 -17.43 -2.22 12.87
CA MET A 53 -18.24 -2.50 11.68
C MET A 53 -19.63 -2.91 12.19
N GLY A 54 -20.69 -2.59 11.45
CA GLY A 54 -22.01 -3.14 11.76
C GLY A 54 -21.96 -4.68 11.83
N PRO A 55 -23.07 -5.36 12.16
CA PRO A 55 -23.10 -6.82 12.14
C PRO A 55 -22.67 -7.35 10.76
N THR A 56 -21.39 -7.74 10.65
CA THR A 56 -20.75 -8.25 9.43
C THR A 56 -20.72 -9.78 9.42
N ALA A 57 -21.05 -10.41 10.56
CA ALA A 57 -21.21 -11.85 10.67
C ALA A 57 -22.28 -12.33 9.67
N GLY A 58 -21.87 -13.14 8.69
CA GLY A 58 -22.75 -13.70 7.66
C GLY A 58 -22.90 -12.86 6.39
N LEU A 59 -22.41 -11.61 6.36
CA LEU A 59 -22.38 -10.83 5.12
C LEU A 59 -21.25 -11.27 4.21
N ARG A 60 -21.52 -11.36 2.90
CA ARG A 60 -20.54 -11.67 1.86
C ARG A 60 -20.75 -10.75 0.66
N SER A 61 -19.72 -10.68 -0.19
CA SER A 61 -19.84 -10.06 -1.51
C SER A 61 -20.29 -8.59 -1.45
N ALA A 62 -21.26 -8.19 -2.27
CA ALA A 62 -21.67 -6.79 -2.41
C ALA A 62 -22.19 -6.17 -1.11
N ARG A 63 -22.90 -6.95 -0.27
CA ARG A 63 -23.40 -6.44 1.03
C ARG A 63 -22.26 -6.12 1.97
N LEU A 64 -21.27 -7.01 2.05
CA LEU A 64 -20.08 -6.76 2.87
C LEU A 64 -19.27 -5.57 2.33
N LEU A 65 -19.16 -5.41 1.01
CA LEU A 65 -18.50 -4.25 0.42
C LEU A 65 -19.15 -2.92 0.84
N ILE A 66 -20.49 -2.86 0.90
CA ILE A 66 -21.23 -1.66 1.34
C ILE A 66 -20.96 -1.37 2.81
N GLU A 67 -20.96 -2.38 3.68
CA GLU A 67 -20.63 -2.18 5.10
C GLU A 67 -19.19 -1.68 5.29
N VAL A 68 -18.24 -2.23 4.53
CA VAL A 68 -16.83 -1.79 4.56
C VAL A 68 -16.69 -0.38 3.98
N HIS A 69 -17.49 0.00 2.98
CA HIS A 69 -17.57 1.38 2.48
C HIS A 69 -18.00 2.36 3.59
N GLU A 70 -19.09 2.05 4.29
CA GLU A 70 -19.59 2.89 5.38
C GLU A 70 -18.59 2.97 6.55
N ALA A 71 -17.95 1.85 6.90
CA ALA A 71 -16.90 1.82 7.92
C ALA A 71 -15.69 2.69 7.52
N ALA A 72 -15.23 2.62 6.26
CA ALA A 72 -14.12 3.42 5.75
C ALA A 72 -14.45 4.93 5.70
N LYS A 73 -15.73 5.28 5.53
CA LYS A 73 -16.21 6.67 5.46
C LYS A 73 -16.46 7.30 6.83
N ARG A 74 -16.81 6.49 7.82
CA ARG A 74 -17.23 6.96 9.15
C ARG A 74 -16.16 7.81 9.83
N GLY A 75 -16.57 8.96 10.34
CA GLY A 75 -15.70 9.88 11.10
C GLY A 75 -14.65 10.61 10.27
N HIS A 76 -14.62 10.41 8.95
CA HIS A 76 -13.60 11.00 8.09
C HIS A 76 -13.62 12.54 8.11
N GLN A 77 -12.49 13.12 8.51
CA GLN A 77 -12.22 14.56 8.46
C GLN A 77 -11.37 14.86 7.23
N PRO A 78 -11.93 15.52 6.20
CA PRO A 78 -11.18 15.83 4.99
C PRO A 78 -10.11 16.89 5.28
N LEU A 79 -8.93 16.69 4.70
CA LEU A 79 -7.84 17.68 4.73
C LEU A 79 -7.73 18.35 3.37
N ASP A 80 -7.19 19.56 3.32
CA ASP A 80 -6.62 20.06 2.07
C ASP A 80 -5.33 19.30 1.73
N TYR A 81 -4.94 19.34 0.46
CA TYR A 81 -3.81 18.56 -0.04
C TYR A 81 -2.46 18.99 0.55
N ARG A 82 -2.28 20.27 0.89
CA ARG A 82 -1.03 20.75 1.51
C ARG A 82 -0.92 20.20 2.94
N THR A 83 -2.01 20.26 3.70
CA THR A 83 -2.06 19.72 5.07
C THR A 83 -1.86 18.21 5.08
N ALA A 84 -2.51 17.45 4.20
CA ALA A 84 -2.28 16.01 4.08
C ALA A 84 -0.79 15.70 3.84
N ARG A 85 -0.14 16.37 2.89
CA ARG A 85 1.29 16.16 2.64
C ARG A 85 2.17 16.48 3.84
N LYS A 86 1.91 17.60 4.54
CA LYS A 86 2.61 17.95 5.78
C LYS A 86 2.53 16.80 6.79
N MET A 87 1.30 16.32 7.05
CA MET A 87 1.07 15.21 7.99
C MET A 87 1.74 13.91 7.53
N MET A 88 1.79 13.65 6.23
CA MET A 88 2.49 12.49 5.68
C MET A 88 3.98 12.52 6.01
N TYR A 89 4.65 13.64 5.73
CA TYR A 89 6.11 13.76 5.89
C TYR A 89 6.59 13.99 7.32
N SER A 90 5.75 14.58 8.19
CA SER A 90 6.13 14.87 9.58
C SER A 90 5.59 13.85 10.58
N ARG A 91 4.57 13.07 10.23
CA ARG A 91 3.87 12.20 11.19
C ARG A 91 3.56 10.80 10.67
N THR A 92 2.73 10.63 9.65
CA THR A 92 2.15 9.31 9.33
C THR A 92 3.13 8.37 8.63
N ASP A 93 4.17 8.91 7.99
CA ASP A 93 5.23 8.13 7.35
C ASP A 93 6.63 8.51 7.84
N ASN A 94 6.69 9.30 8.93
CA ASN A 94 7.93 9.72 9.58
C ASN A 94 8.19 8.86 10.83
N VAL A 95 9.16 7.96 10.72
CA VAL A 95 9.46 6.90 11.69
C VAL A 95 10.82 7.10 12.34
N MET A 96 11.04 6.41 13.45
CA MET A 96 12.36 6.27 14.07
C MET A 96 13.02 4.98 13.59
N LEU A 97 14.23 5.08 13.05
CA LEU A 97 15.09 3.93 12.71
C LEU A 97 16.46 4.17 13.32
N ASN A 98 16.93 3.26 14.18
CA ASN A 98 18.23 3.36 14.86
C ASN A 98 18.47 4.72 15.55
N GLY A 99 17.47 5.22 16.27
CA GLY A 99 17.54 6.51 16.97
C GLY A 99 17.47 7.75 16.08
N ARG A 100 17.36 7.60 14.75
CA ARG A 100 17.18 8.71 13.81
C ARG A 100 15.75 8.78 13.31
N ARG A 101 15.22 9.99 13.25
CA ARG A 101 13.91 10.28 12.68
C ARG A 101 14.02 10.49 11.17
N GLY A 102 13.04 10.01 10.39
CA GLY A 102 13.07 10.15 8.94
C GLY A 102 11.90 9.50 8.23
N VAL A 103 11.87 9.62 6.90
CA VAL A 103 10.81 9.07 6.05
C VAL A 103 11.33 7.84 5.31
N TRP A 104 10.54 6.78 5.29
CA TRP A 104 10.82 5.57 4.52
C TRP A 104 10.12 5.62 3.16
N THR A 105 10.87 5.63 2.06
CA THR A 105 10.32 5.69 0.69
C THR A 105 9.64 4.38 0.28
N ALA A 106 8.50 4.48 -0.40
CA ALA A 106 7.62 3.33 -0.64
C ALA A 106 8.17 2.33 -1.66
N TYR A 107 8.72 2.81 -2.79
CA TYR A 107 9.19 1.95 -3.88
C TYR A 107 10.71 1.77 -3.90
N SER A 108 11.47 2.72 -3.34
CA SER A 108 12.93 2.61 -3.28
C SER A 108 13.44 1.89 -2.03
N GLU A 109 12.61 1.74 -1.00
CA GLU A 109 13.01 1.17 0.31
C GLU A 109 14.24 1.86 0.93
N ILE A 110 14.34 3.17 0.74
CA ILE A 110 15.39 4.01 1.31
C ILE A 110 14.81 4.83 2.46
N PHE A 111 15.49 4.77 3.61
CA PHE A 111 15.26 5.68 4.73
C PHE A 111 16.00 6.99 4.50
N VAL A 112 15.25 8.09 4.53
CA VAL A 112 15.81 9.43 4.42
C VAL A 112 15.65 10.15 5.77
N PRO A 113 16.73 10.38 6.53
CA PRO A 113 16.64 11.03 7.83
C PRO A 113 16.15 12.48 7.70
N GLY A 114 15.34 12.93 8.65
CA GLY A 114 14.80 14.29 8.69
C GLY A 114 13.52 14.40 9.52
N THR A 115 13.18 15.64 9.88
CA THR A 115 12.00 15.99 10.69
C THR A 115 11.10 17.04 10.03
N SER A 116 11.39 17.39 8.78
CA SER A 116 10.63 18.39 8.01
C SER A 116 9.22 17.92 7.68
N ASP A 117 8.29 18.85 7.52
CA ASP A 117 6.96 18.61 6.97
C ASP A 117 6.89 18.75 5.44
N SER A 118 8.04 19.00 4.79
CA SER A 118 8.15 19.12 3.34
C SER A 118 8.95 17.98 2.74
N GLY A 119 8.38 17.33 1.72
CA GLY A 119 9.06 16.28 0.95
C GLY A 119 10.37 16.74 0.30
N SER A 120 10.51 18.03 -0.04
CA SER A 120 11.73 18.59 -0.64
C SER A 120 12.96 18.56 0.27
N ALA A 121 12.74 18.39 1.58
CA ALA A 121 13.83 18.28 2.55
C ALA A 121 14.43 16.86 2.62
N TYR A 122 13.68 15.84 2.17
CA TYR A 122 14.11 14.45 2.20
C TYR A 122 14.75 14.07 0.86
N LYS A 123 16.00 14.49 0.68
CA LYS A 123 16.79 14.25 -0.53
C LYS A 123 17.51 12.92 -0.47
N GLU A 124 17.66 12.29 -1.62
CA GLU A 124 18.49 11.10 -1.73
C GLU A 124 19.98 11.43 -1.60
N ASN A 125 20.73 10.62 -0.85
CA ASN A 125 22.15 10.81 -0.65
C ASN A 125 22.96 9.92 -1.61
N GLY A 126 23.21 10.41 -2.82
CA GLY A 126 23.73 9.60 -3.91
C GLY A 126 22.64 8.69 -4.51
N ASP A 127 23.01 7.75 -5.38
CA ASP A 127 22.09 6.79 -6.00
C ASP A 127 21.90 5.56 -5.10
N GLN A 128 21.16 5.77 -3.99
CA GLN A 128 20.96 4.74 -2.98
C GLN A 128 19.98 3.68 -3.45
N ASN A 129 19.00 4.06 -4.26
CA ASN A 129 18.05 3.14 -4.86
C ASN A 129 18.62 2.42 -6.10
N GLY A 130 19.77 2.83 -6.63
CA GLY A 130 20.48 2.16 -7.73
C GLY A 130 19.76 2.24 -9.07
N ASP A 131 18.99 3.29 -9.32
CA ASP A 131 18.23 3.47 -10.57
C ASP A 131 18.93 4.36 -11.60
N GLY A 132 20.14 4.83 -11.27
CA GLY A 132 20.95 5.70 -12.12
C GLY A 132 20.60 7.18 -11.98
N PHE A 133 19.69 7.55 -11.08
CA PHE A 133 19.33 8.93 -10.78
C PHE A 133 19.56 9.24 -9.30
N VAL A 134 19.79 10.52 -9.01
CA VAL A 134 19.87 11.03 -7.64
C VAL A 134 18.73 12.00 -7.42
N ASP A 135 17.79 11.64 -6.53
CA ASP A 135 16.61 12.46 -6.22
C ASP A 135 16.94 13.67 -5.32
N SER A 136 17.72 14.61 -5.87
CA SER A 136 18.18 15.85 -5.21
C SER A 136 17.06 16.86 -4.91
N LYS A 137 15.88 16.68 -5.52
CA LYS A 137 14.66 17.46 -5.24
C LYS A 137 13.79 16.83 -4.15
N GLY A 138 14.17 15.65 -3.66
CA GLY A 138 13.56 14.97 -2.54
C GLY A 138 12.43 14.03 -2.89
N ILE A 139 11.51 13.86 -1.96
CA ILE A 139 10.34 12.98 -2.10
C ILE A 139 9.08 13.78 -2.43
N ASN A 140 8.19 13.17 -3.21
CA ASN A 140 6.83 13.67 -3.43
C ASN A 140 5.79 12.68 -2.87
N ALA A 141 4.51 13.03 -3.02
CA ALA A 141 3.41 12.16 -2.61
C ALA A 141 2.97 11.35 -3.82
N GLU A 142 3.21 10.05 -3.74
CA GLU A 142 2.67 9.07 -4.66
C GLU A 142 1.19 8.84 -4.32
N HIS A 143 0.36 8.82 -5.36
CA HIS A 143 -1.06 8.50 -5.29
C HIS A 143 -1.24 7.09 -5.84
N THR A 144 -1.43 6.08 -4.99
CA THR A 144 -1.59 4.70 -5.51
C THR A 144 -2.80 4.59 -6.44
N TRP A 145 -3.83 5.39 -6.23
CA TRP A 145 -4.85 5.63 -7.27
C TRP A 145 -4.54 6.94 -8.02
N PRO A 146 -4.21 6.91 -9.34
CA PRO A 146 -3.74 8.10 -10.05
C PRO A 146 -4.68 9.30 -9.93
N GLN A 147 -4.18 10.42 -9.42
CA GLN A 147 -4.99 11.62 -9.17
C GLN A 147 -5.61 12.25 -10.43
N SER A 148 -5.07 11.94 -11.61
CA SER A 148 -5.66 12.32 -12.89
C SER A 148 -7.03 11.68 -13.12
N PHE A 149 -7.28 10.48 -12.60
CA PHE A 149 -8.51 9.74 -12.84
C PHE A 149 -9.74 10.35 -12.16
N PHE A 150 -9.54 11.07 -11.05
CA PHE A 150 -10.61 11.77 -10.34
C PHE A 150 -10.46 13.29 -10.39
N LYS A 151 -9.71 13.81 -11.37
CA LYS A 151 -9.48 15.25 -11.60
C LYS A 151 -8.95 15.99 -10.37
N LYS A 152 -8.12 15.33 -9.56
CA LYS A 152 -7.54 15.90 -8.32
C LYS A 152 -8.59 16.41 -7.32
N ARG A 153 -9.83 15.92 -7.38
CA ARG A 153 -10.92 16.34 -6.48
C ARG A 153 -10.68 15.89 -5.04
N GLY A 154 -11.11 16.72 -4.09
CA GLY A 154 -11.23 16.34 -2.70
C GLY A 154 -12.47 15.45 -2.46
N PRO A 155 -12.48 14.66 -1.37
CA PRO A 155 -11.37 14.47 -0.43
C PRO A 155 -10.35 13.43 -0.91
N MET A 156 -10.59 12.78 -2.07
CA MET A 156 -9.71 11.74 -2.64
C MET A 156 -8.26 12.20 -2.74
N ARG A 157 -7.98 13.41 -3.24
CA ARG A 157 -6.60 13.87 -3.44
C ARG A 157 -5.75 13.87 -2.16
N SER A 158 -6.38 14.08 -1.00
CA SER A 158 -5.75 14.31 0.30
C SER A 158 -5.97 13.16 1.29
N ASP A 159 -6.54 12.04 0.87
CA ASP A 159 -6.71 10.86 1.71
C ASP A 159 -5.38 10.10 1.90
N LEU A 160 -4.85 10.15 3.11
CA LEU A 160 -3.55 9.58 3.47
C LEU A 160 -3.50 8.06 3.35
N HIS A 161 -4.64 7.34 3.31
CA HIS A 161 -4.63 5.89 3.17
C HIS A 161 -4.17 5.40 1.79
N HIS A 162 -4.14 6.26 0.76
CA HIS A 162 -3.54 5.94 -0.55
C HIS A 162 -2.34 6.83 -0.93
N LEU A 163 -1.97 7.78 -0.08
CA LEU A 163 -0.75 8.56 -0.26
C LEU A 163 0.47 7.83 0.31
N MET A 164 1.57 7.85 -0.44
CA MET A 164 2.84 7.27 0.00
C MET A 164 4.02 8.21 -0.32
N PRO A 165 5.02 8.34 0.57
CA PRO A 165 6.24 9.06 0.23
C PRO A 165 7.08 8.26 -0.75
N THR A 166 7.44 8.86 -1.87
CA THR A 166 8.29 8.23 -2.90
C THR A 166 9.28 9.26 -3.43
N PHE A 167 10.48 8.83 -3.79
CA PHE A 167 11.42 9.66 -4.53
C PHE A 167 10.79 10.16 -5.84
N MET A 168 11.13 11.39 -6.24
CA MET A 168 10.44 12.07 -7.33
C MET A 168 10.63 11.37 -8.68
N HIS A 169 11.84 10.88 -8.98
CA HIS A 169 12.12 10.12 -10.18
C HIS A 169 11.31 8.82 -10.20
N VAL A 170 11.35 8.04 -9.13
CA VAL A 170 10.62 6.77 -9.03
C VAL A 170 9.10 6.97 -9.16
N ASN A 171 8.55 8.03 -8.57
CA ASN A 171 7.14 8.39 -8.75
C ASN A 171 6.84 8.77 -10.21
N SER A 172 7.74 9.52 -10.88
CA SER A 172 7.61 9.82 -12.31
C SER A 172 7.60 8.53 -13.16
N MET A 173 8.45 7.56 -12.82
CA MET A 173 8.51 6.27 -13.52
C MET A 173 7.26 5.42 -13.29
N ARG A 174 6.69 5.44 -12.08
CA ARG A 174 5.38 4.84 -11.80
C ARG A 174 4.28 5.52 -12.62
N GLY A 175 4.25 6.86 -12.63
CA GLY A 175 3.29 7.67 -13.37
C GLY A 175 1.83 7.31 -13.07
N ARG A 176 1.11 6.84 -14.08
CA ARG A 176 -0.29 6.35 -13.97
C ARG A 176 -0.44 4.87 -14.36
N LEU A 177 0.66 4.14 -14.42
CA LEU A 177 0.64 2.75 -14.87
C LEU A 177 -0.17 1.89 -13.89
N PRO A 178 -0.92 0.89 -14.37
CA PRO A 178 -1.50 -0.12 -13.50
C PRO A 178 -0.38 -0.83 -12.74
N PHE A 179 -0.64 -1.15 -11.48
CA PHE A 179 0.21 -2.09 -10.77
C PHE A 179 0.06 -3.48 -11.39
N GLY A 180 1.16 -4.18 -11.54
CA GLY A 180 1.19 -5.49 -12.18
C GLY A 180 2.58 -6.10 -12.17
N PRO A 181 2.70 -7.41 -12.35
CA PRO A 181 4.01 -8.03 -12.57
C PRO A 181 4.65 -7.47 -13.84
N VAL A 182 5.97 -7.29 -13.83
CA VAL A 182 6.74 -6.87 -14.99
C VAL A 182 7.63 -8.04 -15.42
N SER A 183 7.38 -8.54 -16.63
CA SER A 183 8.20 -9.60 -17.22
C SER A 183 9.65 -9.14 -17.41
N ASN A 184 10.60 -10.03 -17.15
CA ASN A 184 12.04 -9.75 -17.26
C ASN A 184 12.43 -9.21 -18.64
N ASN A 185 11.82 -9.70 -19.72
CA ASN A 185 12.09 -9.27 -21.09
C ASN A 185 11.51 -7.89 -21.44
N SER A 186 10.69 -7.30 -20.56
CA SER A 186 9.97 -6.05 -20.81
C SER A 186 10.43 -4.91 -19.90
N VAL A 187 11.34 -5.19 -18.95
CA VAL A 187 11.85 -4.20 -18.00
C VAL A 187 12.62 -3.12 -18.74
N ASN A 188 12.27 -1.87 -18.47
CA ASN A 188 12.99 -0.70 -18.98
C ASN A 188 13.34 0.30 -17.87
N TYR A 189 13.08 -0.04 -16.61
CA TYR A 189 13.49 0.69 -15.42
C TYR A 189 13.34 -0.20 -14.19
N GLY A 190 14.20 -0.01 -13.20
CA GLY A 190 14.02 -0.59 -11.88
C GLY A 190 14.95 -0.03 -10.81
N THR A 191 14.65 -0.36 -9.57
CA THR A 191 15.43 0.00 -8.37
C THR A 191 16.05 -1.25 -7.75
N ARG A 192 17.08 -1.07 -6.91
CA ARG A 192 17.74 -2.10 -6.10
C ARG A 192 16.79 -2.80 -5.12
N SER A 193 15.73 -2.12 -4.68
CA SER A 193 14.67 -2.71 -3.86
C SER A 193 13.76 -3.68 -4.62
N GLY A 194 13.80 -3.66 -5.96
CA GLY A 194 12.98 -4.52 -6.81
C GLY A 194 11.72 -3.86 -7.37
N ALA A 195 11.59 -2.53 -7.30
CA ALA A 195 10.58 -1.84 -8.10
C ALA A 195 10.95 -1.94 -9.58
N ARG A 196 9.97 -2.16 -10.47
CA ARG A 196 10.21 -2.35 -11.90
C ARG A 196 9.13 -1.68 -12.73
N ARG A 197 9.51 -1.18 -13.90
CA ARG A 197 8.58 -0.69 -14.93
C ARG A 197 8.86 -1.40 -16.24
N GLY A 198 7.81 -1.81 -16.93
CA GLY A 198 7.92 -2.50 -18.20
C GLY A 198 6.59 -3.05 -18.67
N GLY A 199 6.44 -3.29 -19.98
CA GLY A 199 5.22 -3.91 -20.54
C GLY A 199 3.92 -3.18 -20.20
N GLY A 200 3.96 -1.87 -19.98
CA GLY A 200 2.79 -1.07 -19.60
C GLY A 200 2.33 -1.21 -18.15
N SER A 201 3.14 -1.80 -17.26
CA SER A 201 2.84 -1.93 -15.83
C SER A 201 4.00 -1.43 -14.96
N PHE A 202 3.69 -1.20 -13.68
CA PHE A 202 4.67 -0.97 -12.61
C PHE A 202 4.54 -2.06 -11.56
N GLU A 203 5.63 -2.76 -11.26
CA GLU A 203 5.71 -3.73 -10.18
C GLU A 203 6.39 -3.07 -8.99
N PRO A 204 5.72 -2.90 -7.83
CA PRO A 204 6.38 -2.42 -6.63
C PRO A 204 7.28 -3.53 -6.05
N PRO A 205 8.27 -3.18 -5.20
CA PRO A 205 9.07 -4.20 -4.52
C PRO A 205 8.18 -5.08 -3.64
N ASP A 206 8.59 -6.32 -3.37
CA ASP A 206 7.78 -7.30 -2.67
C ASP A 206 7.27 -6.80 -1.31
N SER A 207 8.10 -6.07 -0.55
CA SER A 207 7.71 -5.52 0.74
C SER A 207 6.57 -4.48 0.66
N ALA A 208 6.36 -3.87 -0.51
CA ALA A 208 5.33 -2.86 -0.73
C ALA A 208 4.05 -3.44 -1.35
N LYS A 209 4.07 -4.66 -1.93
CA LYS A 209 2.92 -5.27 -2.63
C LYS A 209 1.66 -5.33 -1.76
N GLY A 210 1.79 -5.75 -0.51
CA GLY A 210 0.65 -5.83 0.44
C GLY A 210 0.04 -4.46 0.75
N ARG A 211 0.89 -3.47 1.07
CA ARG A 211 0.43 -2.09 1.35
C ARG A 211 -0.23 -1.46 0.13
N VAL A 212 0.35 -1.64 -1.06
CA VAL A 212 -0.24 -1.17 -2.33
C VAL A 212 -1.61 -1.81 -2.54
N ALA A 213 -1.72 -3.13 -2.40
CA ALA A 213 -2.99 -3.84 -2.55
C ALA A 213 -4.07 -3.31 -1.61
N ARG A 214 -3.77 -3.16 -0.32
CA ARG A 214 -4.72 -2.63 0.67
C ARG A 214 -5.08 -1.16 0.46
N SER A 215 -4.14 -0.33 -0.01
CA SER A 215 -4.44 1.05 -0.39
C SER A 215 -5.36 1.13 -1.63
N MET A 216 -5.16 0.25 -2.61
CA MET A 216 -6.00 0.15 -3.81
C MET A 216 -7.41 -0.35 -3.48
N LEU A 217 -7.54 -1.44 -2.72
CA LEU A 217 -8.82 -1.98 -2.25
C LEU A 217 -9.57 -0.97 -1.38
N TYR A 218 -8.87 -0.29 -0.48
CA TYR A 218 -9.43 0.80 0.31
C TYR A 218 -9.96 1.92 -0.56
N PHE A 219 -9.16 2.44 -1.49
CA PHE A 219 -9.56 3.62 -2.29
C PHE A 219 -10.84 3.33 -3.08
N PHE A 220 -10.88 2.16 -3.74
CA PHE A 220 -12.07 1.71 -4.43
C PHE A 220 -13.28 1.64 -3.51
N THR A 221 -13.13 0.98 -2.35
CA THR A 221 -14.21 0.77 -1.39
C THR A 221 -14.69 2.08 -0.78
N ARG A 222 -13.77 2.92 -0.29
CA ARG A 222 -14.05 4.21 0.35
C ARG A 222 -14.83 5.17 -0.55
N TYR A 223 -14.54 5.14 -1.85
CA TYR A 223 -15.10 6.05 -2.84
C TYR A 223 -16.07 5.38 -3.81
N LEU A 224 -16.61 4.22 -3.41
CA LEU A 224 -17.67 3.53 -4.13
C LEU A 224 -18.81 4.51 -4.50
N GLY A 225 -19.32 4.38 -5.72
CA GLY A 225 -20.38 5.25 -6.24
C GLY A 225 -19.93 6.64 -6.71
N THR A 226 -18.64 6.99 -6.59
CA THR A 226 -18.10 8.26 -7.10
C THR A 226 -17.28 8.08 -8.37
N ASN A 227 -17.10 9.17 -9.14
CA ASN A 227 -16.29 9.14 -10.36
C ASN A 227 -14.79 9.14 -10.03
N ILE A 228 -14.27 7.95 -9.76
CA ILE A 228 -12.86 7.71 -9.41
C ILE A 228 -12.00 7.26 -10.60
N LEU A 229 -12.61 6.86 -11.71
CA LEU A 229 -11.95 6.22 -12.84
C LEU A 229 -12.68 6.57 -14.14
N PRO A 230 -11.97 7.00 -15.20
CA PRO A 230 -12.57 7.12 -16.53
C PRO A 230 -13.01 5.75 -17.05
N ARG A 231 -14.13 5.73 -17.79
CA ARG A 231 -14.76 4.49 -18.27
C ARG A 231 -13.80 3.57 -19.03
N ASP A 232 -12.94 4.14 -19.89
CA ASP A 232 -12.02 3.38 -20.74
C ASP A 232 -10.87 2.71 -19.96
N PHE A 233 -10.68 3.10 -18.69
CA PHE A 233 -9.68 2.49 -17.82
C PHE A 233 -10.25 1.43 -16.89
N VAL A 234 -11.57 1.24 -16.84
CA VAL A 234 -12.22 0.26 -15.95
C VAL A 234 -11.62 -1.14 -16.13
N GLN A 235 -11.52 -1.60 -17.38
CA GLN A 235 -11.02 -2.93 -17.67
C GLN A 235 -9.49 -3.01 -17.53
N SER A 236 -8.76 -2.08 -18.16
CA SER A 236 -7.30 -2.11 -18.27
C SER A 236 -6.57 -1.75 -16.98
N PHE A 237 -7.20 -1.00 -16.07
CA PHE A 237 -6.58 -0.56 -14.81
C PHE A 237 -7.10 -1.29 -13.57
N TRP A 238 -8.42 -1.42 -13.41
CA TRP A 238 -9.02 -1.95 -12.19
C TRP A 238 -9.45 -3.41 -12.30
N ASN A 239 -10.42 -3.72 -13.17
CA ASN A 239 -11.03 -5.06 -13.23
C ASN A 239 -10.00 -6.17 -13.54
N SER A 240 -9.03 -5.90 -14.40
CA SER A 240 -7.95 -6.84 -14.74
C SER A 240 -6.90 -7.03 -13.64
N ARG A 241 -7.00 -6.29 -12.53
CA ARG A 241 -6.03 -6.29 -11.42
C ARG A 241 -6.63 -6.72 -10.08
N ILE A 242 -7.94 -6.95 -10.00
CA ILE A 242 -8.60 -7.33 -8.73
C ILE A 242 -7.99 -8.60 -8.14
N GLU A 243 -7.89 -9.65 -8.93
CA GLU A 243 -7.32 -10.93 -8.47
C GLU A 243 -5.87 -10.76 -8.00
N LEU A 244 -5.11 -9.89 -8.66
CA LEU A 244 -3.75 -9.56 -8.27
C LEU A 244 -3.72 -8.89 -6.89
N PHE A 245 -4.58 -7.90 -6.65
CA PHE A 245 -4.62 -7.22 -5.35
C PHE A 245 -5.11 -8.14 -4.23
N LEU A 246 -6.05 -9.05 -4.50
CA LEU A 246 -6.43 -10.08 -3.52
C LEU A 246 -5.26 -11.03 -3.23
N ALA A 247 -4.55 -11.49 -4.27
CA ALA A 247 -3.38 -12.35 -4.11
C ALA A 247 -2.25 -11.65 -3.31
N TRP A 248 -1.94 -10.39 -3.62
CA TRP A 248 -0.94 -9.61 -2.88
C TRP A 248 -1.37 -9.33 -1.45
N ASN A 249 -2.65 -9.07 -1.19
CA ASN A 249 -3.14 -8.89 0.18
C ASN A 249 -2.95 -10.16 1.02
N ARG A 250 -3.18 -11.34 0.44
CA ARG A 250 -2.95 -12.64 1.10
C ARG A 250 -1.46 -12.93 1.33
N ALA A 251 -0.64 -12.75 0.29
CA ALA A 251 0.78 -13.08 0.31
C ALA A 251 1.59 -12.14 1.23
N TYR A 252 1.16 -10.88 1.37
CA TYR A 252 1.86 -9.84 2.11
C TYR A 252 0.95 -9.24 3.18
N PRO A 253 0.78 -9.90 4.35
CA PRO A 253 -0.08 -9.41 5.43
C PRO A 253 0.39 -8.04 5.96
N PRO A 254 -0.46 -7.28 6.67
CA PRO A 254 -0.07 -5.97 7.20
C PRO A 254 1.17 -6.06 8.08
N SER A 255 2.15 -5.21 7.78
CA SER A 255 3.32 -5.02 8.63
C SER A 255 2.99 -4.25 9.91
N ALA A 256 3.90 -4.27 10.89
CA ALA A 256 3.78 -3.44 12.09
C ALA A 256 3.69 -1.95 11.73
N PHE A 257 4.49 -1.50 10.76
CA PHE A 257 4.43 -0.15 10.24
C PHE A 257 3.06 0.19 9.64
N GLU A 258 2.45 -0.70 8.86
CA GLU A 258 1.12 -0.44 8.30
C GLU A 258 0.05 -0.27 9.37
N ARG A 259 0.04 -1.13 10.40
CA ARG A 259 -0.90 -1.01 11.53
C ARG A 259 -0.70 0.27 12.32
N TRP A 260 0.56 0.62 12.60
CA TRP A 260 0.90 1.89 13.25
C TRP A 260 0.47 3.07 12.39
N ARG A 261 0.78 3.06 11.10
CA ARG A 261 0.40 4.11 10.16
C ARG A 261 -1.11 4.25 10.05
N ASN A 262 -1.86 3.15 10.01
CA ASN A 262 -3.32 3.18 10.00
C ASN A 262 -3.87 3.95 11.22
N SER A 263 -3.24 3.77 12.37
CA SER A 263 -3.58 4.49 13.61
C SER A 263 -3.15 5.96 13.59
N GLN A 264 -1.99 6.28 13.01
CA GLN A 264 -1.55 7.66 12.81
C GLN A 264 -2.47 8.41 11.85
N VAL A 265 -2.86 7.79 10.73
CA VAL A 265 -3.82 8.38 9.78
C VAL A 265 -5.17 8.58 10.46
N ALA A 266 -5.68 7.61 11.22
CA ALA A 266 -6.93 7.77 11.96
C ALA A 266 -6.89 8.91 12.98
N ALA A 267 -5.74 9.13 13.64
CA ALA A 267 -5.57 10.26 14.55
C ALA A 267 -5.56 11.64 13.84
N VAL A 268 -5.38 11.66 12.51
CA VAL A 268 -5.36 12.88 11.70
C VAL A 268 -6.66 13.07 10.90
N GLN A 269 -7.22 11.99 10.35
CA GLN A 269 -8.36 12.00 9.45
C GLN A 269 -9.61 11.34 10.03
N GLY A 270 -9.56 10.80 11.25
CA GLY A 270 -10.71 10.20 11.94
C GLY A 270 -11.16 8.83 11.44
N ASN A 271 -10.64 8.33 10.30
CA ASN A 271 -11.03 7.05 9.72
C ASN A 271 -9.83 6.09 9.55
N ARG A 272 -10.12 4.80 9.49
CA ARG A 272 -9.14 3.72 9.30
C ARG A 272 -9.34 3.03 7.94
N ASN A 273 -8.28 2.40 7.45
CA ASN A 273 -8.36 1.44 6.34
C ASN A 273 -8.76 0.07 6.90
N PRO A 274 -9.99 -0.44 6.64
CA PRO A 274 -10.46 -1.69 7.21
C PRO A 274 -9.65 -2.91 6.75
N PHE A 275 -9.04 -2.85 5.56
CA PHE A 275 -8.22 -3.95 5.04
C PHE A 275 -6.86 -4.07 5.74
N ILE A 276 -6.40 -3.02 6.43
CA ILE A 276 -5.23 -3.10 7.31
C ILE A 276 -5.62 -3.71 8.66
N ASP A 277 -6.81 -3.38 9.17
CA ASP A 277 -7.30 -3.90 10.46
C ASP A 277 -7.74 -5.35 10.37
N ASN A 278 -8.42 -5.73 9.28
CA ASN A 278 -8.82 -7.10 8.99
C ASN A 278 -8.62 -7.42 7.49
N PRO A 279 -7.45 -7.97 7.11
CA PRO A 279 -7.15 -8.32 5.73
C PRO A 279 -8.09 -9.35 5.11
N SER A 280 -8.73 -10.21 5.92
CA SER A 280 -9.63 -11.25 5.42
C SER A 280 -10.92 -10.69 4.80
N LEU A 281 -11.26 -9.42 5.08
CA LEU A 281 -12.36 -8.72 4.43
C LEU A 281 -12.23 -8.72 2.90
N ALA A 282 -11.01 -8.65 2.38
CA ALA A 282 -10.78 -8.65 0.93
C ALA A 282 -11.29 -9.94 0.28
N ASP A 283 -10.95 -11.10 0.85
CA ASP A 283 -11.41 -12.40 0.35
C ASP A 283 -12.90 -12.64 0.65
N ALA A 284 -13.40 -12.16 1.79
CA ALA A 284 -14.83 -12.28 2.15
C ALA A 284 -15.76 -11.46 1.24
N ILE A 285 -15.28 -10.30 0.76
CA ILE A 285 -15.95 -9.53 -0.30
C ILE A 285 -15.78 -10.26 -1.65
N GLY A 286 -14.58 -10.73 -1.97
CA GLY A 286 -14.32 -11.47 -3.20
C GLY A 286 -14.29 -10.59 -4.46
N SER A 287 -13.67 -11.10 -5.52
CA SER A 287 -13.33 -10.31 -6.71
C SER A 287 -14.54 -9.79 -7.48
N ASP A 288 -15.63 -10.57 -7.55
CA ASP A 288 -16.85 -10.17 -8.27
C ASP A 288 -17.49 -8.91 -7.70
N ALA A 289 -17.49 -8.75 -6.39
CA ALA A 289 -18.02 -7.54 -5.76
C ALA A 289 -17.14 -6.30 -5.99
N PHE A 290 -15.83 -6.50 -6.21
CA PHE A 290 -14.90 -5.42 -6.55
C PHE A 290 -14.90 -5.04 -8.03
N ARG A 291 -15.43 -5.88 -8.93
CA ARG A 291 -15.47 -5.58 -10.37
C ARG A 291 -16.52 -4.51 -10.68
N LEU A 292 -16.10 -3.47 -11.40
CA LEU A 292 -17.02 -2.50 -11.97
C LEU A 292 -17.66 -3.09 -13.22
N SER A 293 -18.96 -3.37 -13.16
CA SER A 293 -19.75 -3.73 -14.35
C SER A 293 -20.31 -2.47 -15.03
N ALA A 294 -20.70 -2.56 -16.30
CA ALA A 294 -21.41 -1.47 -16.99
C ALA A 294 -22.68 -1.02 -16.25
N ARG A 295 -23.28 -1.89 -15.42
CA ARG A 295 -24.46 -1.60 -14.58
C ARG A 295 -24.11 -0.86 -13.28
N PHE A 296 -22.86 -0.84 -12.83
CA PHE A 296 -22.43 0.01 -11.71
C PHE A 296 -22.39 1.50 -12.09
N SER A 297 -22.33 1.83 -13.38
CA SER A 297 -22.53 3.19 -13.89
C SER A 297 -23.95 3.72 -13.64
N THR A 298 -24.95 2.86 -13.48
CA THR A 298 -26.35 3.22 -13.18
C THR A 298 -26.60 3.37 -11.67
N TYR A 299 -25.84 2.68 -10.81
CA TYR A 299 -25.87 2.91 -9.36
C TYR A 299 -25.34 4.31 -8.96
N ALA A 300 -24.55 4.94 -9.82
CA ALA A 300 -24.14 6.34 -9.67
C ALA A 300 -25.22 7.36 -10.08
N LYS A 301 -26.39 6.90 -10.57
CA LYS A 301 -27.54 7.74 -10.93
C LYS A 301 -28.81 7.47 -10.13
N SER A 302 -28.96 6.32 -9.50
CA SER A 302 -30.10 6.07 -8.61
C SER A 302 -29.75 6.55 -7.21
N GLU A 303 -30.43 7.60 -6.76
CA GLU A 303 -30.55 7.92 -5.34
C GLU A 303 -30.81 6.63 -4.57
N ILE A 304 -29.92 6.30 -3.63
CA ILE A 304 -30.13 5.20 -2.70
C ILE A 304 -31.21 5.71 -1.72
N HIS A 305 -32.47 5.52 -2.10
CA HIS A 305 -33.53 5.45 -1.12
C HIS A 305 -33.32 4.17 -0.30
N PRO A 306 -33.26 4.27 1.04
CA PRO A 306 -33.33 3.09 1.87
C PRO A 306 -34.68 2.43 1.60
N ILE A 307 -34.67 1.17 1.18
CA ILE A 307 -35.87 0.35 1.27
C ILE A 307 -36.17 0.25 2.77
N ARG A 308 -37.35 0.74 3.13
CA ARG A 308 -37.91 0.73 4.49
C ARG A 308 -37.86 -0.66 5.12
#